data_AF-A0A351FE58-F1
#
_entry.id   AF-A0A351FE58-F1
#
_cell.length_a   1.000
_cell.length_b   1.000
_cell.length_c   1.000
_cell.angle_alpha   90.00
_cell.angle_beta   90.00
_cell.angle_gamma   90.00
#
_symmetry.space_group_name_H-M   'P 1'
#
loop_
_entity.id
_entity.type
_entity.pdbx_description
1 polymer ?
#
loop_
_entity_poly.entity_id
_entity_poly.type
_entity_poly.pdbx_seq_one_letter_code
_entity_poly.pdbx_strand_id
1 'polypeptide(L)'
;MRLFADLFHDLDSLTKTNERIDRLVRYFQEAPGQDSIWVCWFLSGNRIKGAIKTGELRTFLSDRTGLPLWLVEECHQRVGDLAETVSLLAGGCDTSDGCSLNQVIRNRLMPLKEMDGEGRRSSLFELWDALATGEMLPFHKLLTGGFRMGMSKGNLCKALGRFAQEEPAVIAQRIAGDWSCDDTTFEQIVDPADSGKELLRKPYPFCLASPLQEEVSTLGSAEDWQV
;
A
#
# COMPACT_ATOMS: atom_id res chain seq x y z
N MET A 1 0.73 -12.08 5.74
CA MET A 1 -0.53 -11.34 5.66
C MET A 1 -0.84 -10.69 6.99
N ARG A 2 -0.87 -11.44 8.09
CA ARG A 2 -1.07 -10.93 9.46
C ARG A 2 -0.31 -9.65 9.80
N LEU A 3 1.03 -9.64 9.69
CA LEU A 3 1.83 -8.44 10.01
C LEU A 3 1.40 -7.19 9.20
N PHE A 4 1.02 -7.39 7.94
CA PHE A 4 0.53 -6.32 7.09
C PHE A 4 -0.88 -5.86 7.48
N ALA A 5 -1.76 -6.79 7.86
CA ALA A 5 -3.07 -6.46 8.38
C ALA A 5 -2.99 -5.68 9.69
N ASP A 6 -2.08 -6.07 10.60
CA ASP A 6 -1.83 -5.34 11.85
C ASP A 6 -1.30 -3.94 11.54
N LEU A 7 -0.32 -3.83 10.62
CA LEU A 7 0.17 -2.52 10.15
C LEU A 7 -0.96 -1.66 9.59
N PHE A 8 -1.87 -2.26 8.82
CA PHE A 8 -3.01 -1.56 8.24
C PHE A 8 -3.88 -0.93 9.32
N HIS A 9 -4.39 -1.74 10.25
CA HIS A 9 -5.29 -1.27 11.30
C HIS A 9 -4.60 -0.29 12.26
N ASP A 10 -3.33 -0.50 12.56
CA ASP A 10 -2.56 0.41 13.40
C ASP A 10 -2.39 1.78 12.72
N LEU A 11 -2.07 1.83 11.43
CA LEU A 11 -1.91 3.11 10.73
C LEU A 11 -3.22 3.87 10.58
N ASP A 12 -4.34 3.17 10.41
CA ASP A 12 -5.67 3.79 10.33
C ASP A 12 -6.10 4.39 11.67
N SER A 13 -5.86 3.69 12.77
CA SER A 13 -6.22 4.14 14.12
C SER A 13 -5.30 5.21 14.71
N LEU A 14 -4.01 5.20 14.38
CA LEU A 14 -3.05 6.19 14.86
C LEU A 14 -3.32 7.55 14.24
N THR A 15 -3.27 8.63 15.03
CA THR A 15 -3.51 10.01 14.54
C THR A 15 -2.23 10.83 14.43
N LYS A 16 -1.18 10.51 15.21
CA LYS A 16 0.07 11.28 15.21
C LYS A 16 1.04 10.76 14.15
N THR A 17 1.56 11.67 13.34
CA THR A 17 2.52 11.36 12.27
C THR A 17 3.75 10.60 12.76
N ASN A 18 4.33 10.99 13.90
CA ASN A 18 5.52 10.32 14.42
C ASN A 18 5.22 8.89 14.87
N GLU A 19 4.09 8.65 15.52
CA GLU A 19 3.67 7.29 15.93
C GLU A 19 3.45 6.39 14.71
N ARG A 20 2.87 6.92 13.62
CA ARG A 20 2.75 6.19 12.35
C ARG A 20 4.10 5.85 11.73
N ILE A 21 5.06 6.77 11.77
CA ILE A 21 6.43 6.53 11.30
C ILE A 21 7.10 5.44 12.15
N ASP A 22 6.98 5.52 13.48
CA ASP A 22 7.56 4.52 14.38
C ASP A 22 6.95 3.14 14.18
N ARG A 23 5.64 3.08 13.89
CA ARG A 23 4.96 1.83 13.56
C ARG A 23 5.45 1.21 12.26
N LEU A 24 5.71 2.02 11.23
CA LEU A 24 6.35 1.55 10.00
C LEU A 24 7.76 1.02 10.23
N VAL A 25 8.57 1.72 11.04
CA VAL A 25 9.92 1.25 11.38
C VAL A 25 9.87 -0.13 12.04
N ARG A 26 8.96 -0.34 13.02
CA ARG A 26 8.77 -1.69 13.62
C ARG A 26 8.37 -2.73 12.59
N TYR A 27 7.44 -2.39 11.71
CA TYR A 27 7.03 -3.32 10.65
C TYR A 27 8.23 -3.75 9.79
N PHE A 28 9.10 -2.81 9.39
CA PHE A 28 10.29 -3.15 8.59
C PHE A 28 11.33 -3.97 9.36
N GLN A 29 11.34 -3.93 10.69
CA GLN A 29 12.19 -4.77 11.54
C GLN A 29 11.66 -6.20 11.69
N GLU A 30 10.33 -6.36 11.68
CA GLU A 30 9.67 -7.64 11.93
C GLU A 30 9.34 -8.41 10.64
N ALA A 31 9.00 -7.70 9.57
CA ALA A 31 8.54 -8.29 8.32
C ALA A 31 9.70 -8.71 7.40
N PRO A 32 9.59 -9.85 6.70
CA PRO A 32 10.55 -10.24 5.68
C PRO A 32 10.69 -9.18 4.58
N GLY A 33 11.88 -9.03 3.98
CA GLY A 33 12.13 -8.08 2.89
C GLY A 33 11.15 -8.22 1.72
N GLN A 34 10.75 -9.46 1.40
CA GLN A 34 9.75 -9.76 0.36
C GLN A 34 8.35 -9.21 0.67
N ASP A 35 7.99 -9.03 1.94
CA ASP A 35 6.73 -8.39 2.36
C ASP A 35 6.91 -6.87 2.48
N SER A 36 8.07 -6.43 2.97
CA SER A 36 8.41 -5.01 3.14
C SER A 36 8.45 -4.24 1.82
N ILE A 37 8.97 -4.84 0.75
CA ILE A 37 8.99 -4.21 -0.58
C ILE A 37 7.59 -3.85 -1.09
N TRP A 38 6.59 -4.71 -0.84
CA TRP A 38 5.20 -4.43 -1.22
C TRP A 38 4.64 -3.22 -0.48
N VAL A 39 4.91 -3.10 0.82
CA VAL A 39 4.49 -1.92 1.61
C VAL A 39 5.14 -0.65 1.08
N CYS A 40 6.45 -0.68 0.78
CA CYS A 40 7.14 0.44 0.15
C CYS A 40 6.50 0.82 -1.19
N TRP A 41 6.13 -0.16 -2.00
CA TRP A 41 5.54 0.05 -3.32
C TRP A 41 4.15 0.68 -3.22
N PHE A 42 3.28 0.16 -2.35
CA PHE A 42 1.94 0.72 -2.13
C PHE A 42 1.99 2.13 -1.54
N LEU A 43 2.84 2.37 -0.55
CA LEU A 43 3.01 3.70 0.08
C LEU A 43 3.71 4.72 -0.83
N SER A 44 4.36 4.26 -1.90
CA SER A 44 4.86 5.11 -2.98
C SER A 44 3.76 5.58 -3.95
N GLY A 45 2.51 5.14 -3.74
CA GLY A 45 1.34 5.53 -4.53
C GLY A 45 0.95 4.52 -5.61
N ASN A 46 1.65 3.38 -5.68
CA ASN A 46 1.33 2.34 -6.64
C ASN A 46 0.15 1.47 -6.16
N ARG A 47 -0.50 0.79 -7.10
CA ARG A 47 -1.66 -0.07 -6.83
C ARG A 47 -1.76 -1.19 -7.85
N ILE A 48 -2.25 -2.34 -7.40
CA ILE A 48 -2.59 -3.44 -8.30
C ILE A 48 -3.91 -3.06 -8.99
N LYS A 49 -3.88 -2.94 -10.32
CA LYS A 49 -5.06 -2.58 -11.13
C LYS A 49 -5.64 -3.82 -11.80
N GLY A 50 -6.98 -3.87 -11.91
CA GLY A 50 -7.68 -4.79 -12.80
C GLY A 50 -7.72 -6.25 -12.34
N ALA A 51 -7.56 -6.54 -11.05
CA ALA A 51 -7.65 -7.91 -10.54
C ALA A 51 -9.09 -8.47 -10.60
N ILE A 52 -10.09 -7.62 -10.33
CA ILE A 52 -11.51 -7.98 -10.41
C ILE A 52 -12.36 -6.74 -10.71
N LYS A 53 -13.50 -6.93 -11.39
CA LYS A 53 -14.49 -5.86 -11.61
C LYS A 53 -15.38 -5.71 -10.38
N THR A 54 -15.79 -4.49 -10.07
CA THR A 54 -16.65 -4.21 -8.88
C THR A 54 -17.99 -4.94 -8.94
N GLY A 55 -18.64 -5.01 -10.10
CA GLY A 55 -19.90 -5.74 -10.28
C GLY A 55 -19.73 -7.24 -10.04
N GLU A 56 -18.64 -7.83 -10.54
CA GLU A 56 -18.32 -9.24 -10.34
C GLU A 56 -18.07 -9.57 -8.86
N LEU A 57 -17.33 -8.71 -8.15
CA LEU A 57 -17.10 -8.87 -6.71
C LEU A 57 -18.42 -8.83 -5.91
N ARG A 58 -19.38 -7.98 -6.30
CA ARG A 58 -20.72 -7.96 -5.66
C ARG A 58 -21.52 -9.23 -5.95
N THR A 59 -21.46 -9.73 -7.18
CA THR A 59 -22.10 -11.01 -7.55
C THR A 59 -21.51 -12.15 -6.72
N PHE A 60 -20.19 -12.23 -6.60
CA PHE A 60 -19.55 -13.28 -5.81
C PHE A 60 -19.89 -13.19 -4.31
N LEU A 61 -20.01 -11.97 -3.78
CA LEU A 61 -20.46 -11.76 -2.41
C LEU A 61 -21.92 -12.19 -2.21
N SER A 62 -22.80 -11.86 -3.16
CA SER A 62 -24.19 -12.32 -3.19
C SER A 62 -24.25 -13.85 -3.17
N ASP A 63 -23.47 -14.52 -4.03
CA ASP A 63 -23.42 -15.98 -4.11
C ASP A 63 -22.92 -16.62 -2.80
N ARG A 64 -21.90 -16.03 -2.17
CA ARG A 64 -21.31 -16.53 -0.92
C ARG A 64 -22.25 -16.39 0.27
N THR A 65 -22.94 -15.26 0.36
CA THR A 65 -23.76 -14.92 1.53
C THR A 65 -25.22 -15.35 1.39
N GLY A 66 -25.67 -15.67 0.17
CA GLY A 66 -27.09 -15.89 -0.14
C GLY A 66 -27.93 -14.62 -0.11
N LEU A 67 -27.32 -13.45 0.10
CA LEU A 67 -28.02 -12.17 0.08
C LEU A 67 -28.31 -11.77 -1.38
N PRO A 68 -29.50 -11.27 -1.70
CA PRO A 68 -29.78 -10.79 -3.06
C PRO A 68 -28.90 -9.57 -3.38
N LEU A 69 -28.51 -9.43 -4.67
CA LEU A 69 -27.58 -8.38 -5.12
C LEU A 69 -28.00 -6.96 -4.70
N TRP A 70 -29.29 -6.63 -4.75
CA TRP A 70 -29.78 -5.32 -4.33
C TRP A 70 -29.45 -5.02 -2.85
N LEU A 71 -29.48 -6.03 -1.98
CA LEU A 71 -29.18 -5.84 -0.56
C LEU A 71 -27.68 -5.64 -0.33
N VAL A 72 -26.84 -6.34 -1.10
CA VAL A 72 -25.39 -6.10 -1.12
C VAL A 72 -25.09 -4.66 -1.57
N GLU A 73 -25.80 -4.15 -2.56
CA GLU A 73 -25.67 -2.78 -3.04
C GLU A 73 -26.10 -1.75 -1.99
N GLU A 74 -27.21 -1.98 -1.29
CA GLU A 74 -27.66 -1.14 -0.18
C GLU A 74 -26.65 -1.12 0.98
N CYS A 75 -26.10 -2.29 1.36
CA CYS A 75 -25.01 -2.36 2.34
C CYS A 75 -23.80 -1.54 1.89
N HIS A 76 -23.41 -1.68 0.62
CA HIS A 76 -22.30 -0.93 0.06
C HIS A 76 -22.54 0.59 0.05
N GLN A 77 -23.75 1.05 -0.29
CA GLN A 77 -24.09 2.46 -0.23
C GLN A 77 -24.01 3.00 1.20
N ARG A 78 -24.41 2.19 2.20
CA ARG A 78 -24.39 2.59 3.61
C ARG A 78 -23.00 2.68 4.22
N VAL A 79 -22.11 1.78 3.82
CA VAL A 79 -20.70 1.72 4.24
C VAL A 79 -19.86 2.74 3.47
N GLY A 80 -20.12 2.90 2.16
CA GLY A 80 -19.41 3.82 1.27
C GLY A 80 -18.11 3.26 0.70
N ASP A 81 -17.71 2.05 1.09
CA ASP A 81 -16.50 1.37 0.61
C ASP A 81 -16.76 -0.11 0.34
N LEU A 82 -16.46 -0.55 -0.90
CA LEU A 82 -16.72 -1.92 -1.32
C LEU A 82 -15.81 -2.94 -0.63
N ALA A 83 -14.55 -2.59 -0.37
CA ALA A 83 -13.63 -3.50 0.30
C ALA A 83 -14.08 -3.77 1.74
N GLU A 84 -14.53 -2.73 2.44
CA GLU A 84 -15.10 -2.84 3.77
C GLU A 84 -16.41 -3.62 3.77
N THR A 85 -17.31 -3.32 2.84
CA THR A 85 -18.58 -4.07 2.70
C THR A 85 -18.35 -5.57 2.52
N VAL A 86 -17.43 -5.94 1.62
CA VAL A 86 -17.11 -7.36 1.38
C VAL A 86 -16.45 -7.96 2.61
N SER A 87 -15.53 -7.27 3.27
CA SER A 87 -14.88 -7.77 4.48
C SER A 87 -15.84 -8.05 5.64
N LEU A 88 -16.90 -7.25 5.76
CA LEU A 88 -17.93 -7.41 6.80
C LEU A 88 -18.93 -8.53 6.46
N LEU A 89 -19.27 -8.70 5.18
CA LEU A 89 -20.32 -9.63 4.76
C LEU A 89 -19.80 -11.02 4.39
N ALA A 90 -18.65 -11.14 3.74
CA ALA A 90 -18.13 -12.43 3.27
C ALA A 90 -17.74 -13.37 4.42
N GLY A 91 -17.34 -12.78 5.56
CA GLY A 91 -16.77 -13.50 6.70
C GLY A 91 -15.35 -13.99 6.40
N GLY A 92 -14.48 -13.92 7.41
CA GLY A 92 -13.18 -14.60 7.41
C GLY A 92 -13.21 -15.79 8.37
N CYS A 93 -12.15 -16.57 8.40
CA CYS A 93 -11.97 -17.62 9.41
C CYS A 93 -11.39 -17.06 10.72
N ASP A 94 -11.42 -17.86 11.78
CA ASP A 94 -10.85 -17.48 13.08
C ASP A 94 -9.30 -17.43 13.05
N THR A 95 -8.69 -18.26 12.21
CA THR A 95 -7.23 -18.43 12.14
C THR A 95 -6.72 -18.38 10.71
N SER A 96 -5.81 -17.45 10.45
CA SER A 96 -5.12 -17.31 9.17
C SER A 96 -4.30 -18.57 8.83
N ASP A 97 -4.21 -18.90 7.55
CA ASP A 97 -3.36 -19.97 7.02
C ASP A 97 -1.84 -19.68 7.13
N GLY A 98 -1.48 -18.48 7.59
CA GLY A 98 -0.09 -18.08 7.84
C GLY A 98 0.66 -17.60 6.60
N CYS A 99 0.02 -17.45 5.45
CA CYS A 99 0.67 -16.93 4.25
C CYS A 99 1.24 -15.52 4.47
N SER A 100 2.43 -15.27 3.95
CA SER A 100 3.07 -13.94 3.88
C SER A 100 2.32 -12.99 2.93
N LEU A 101 2.54 -11.68 3.05
CA LEU A 101 1.93 -10.70 2.13
C LEU A 101 2.34 -10.99 0.69
N ASN A 102 3.61 -11.27 0.46
CA ASN A 102 4.16 -11.59 -0.85
C ASN A 102 3.48 -12.82 -1.47
N GLN A 103 3.28 -13.89 -0.68
CA GLN A 103 2.58 -15.09 -1.14
C GLN A 103 1.12 -14.82 -1.50
N VAL A 104 0.40 -14.05 -0.66
CA VAL A 104 -1.00 -13.68 -0.96
C VAL A 104 -1.07 -12.89 -2.27
N ILE A 105 -0.20 -11.89 -2.46
CA ILE A 105 -0.21 -11.07 -3.67
C ILE A 105 0.15 -11.90 -4.91
N ARG A 106 1.29 -12.60 -4.89
CA ARG A 106 1.82 -13.30 -6.06
C ARG A 106 1.03 -14.54 -6.43
N ASN A 107 0.61 -15.32 -5.43
CA ASN A 107 0.04 -16.64 -5.68
C ASN A 107 -1.49 -16.63 -5.71
N ARG A 108 -2.12 -15.59 -5.15
CA ARG A 108 -3.59 -15.57 -5.01
C ARG A 108 -4.25 -14.32 -5.57
N LEU A 109 -3.64 -13.14 -5.49
CA LEU A 109 -4.25 -11.90 -5.99
C LEU A 109 -3.93 -11.67 -7.47
N MET A 110 -2.65 -11.64 -7.85
CA MET A 110 -2.23 -11.39 -9.23
C MET A 110 -2.79 -12.40 -10.24
N PRO A 111 -2.85 -13.72 -9.95
CA PRO A 111 -3.38 -14.70 -10.90
C PRO A 111 -4.86 -14.51 -11.25
N LEU A 112 -5.66 -13.83 -10.42
CA LEU A 112 -7.09 -13.57 -10.68
C LEU A 112 -7.33 -12.84 -12.00
N LYS A 113 -6.35 -12.07 -12.49
CA LYS A 113 -6.42 -11.33 -13.75
C LYS A 113 -6.57 -12.23 -14.96
N GLU A 114 -5.89 -13.38 -14.92
CA GLU A 114 -5.80 -14.32 -16.04
C GLU A 114 -6.89 -15.41 -15.96
N MET A 115 -7.59 -15.51 -14.83
CA MET A 115 -8.69 -16.46 -14.63
C MET A 115 -9.97 -16.00 -15.33
N ASP A 116 -10.78 -16.97 -15.75
CA ASP A 116 -12.16 -16.73 -16.14
C ASP A 116 -13.07 -16.46 -14.92
N GLY A 117 -14.34 -16.16 -15.16
CA GLY A 117 -15.26 -15.78 -14.07
C GLY A 117 -15.47 -16.88 -13.04
N GLU A 118 -15.59 -18.14 -13.47
CA GLU A 118 -15.80 -19.28 -12.57
C GLU A 118 -14.54 -19.58 -11.75
N GLY A 119 -13.37 -19.61 -12.39
CA GLY A 119 -12.09 -19.79 -11.72
C GLY A 119 -11.81 -18.67 -10.71
N ARG A 120 -12.06 -17.40 -11.10
CA ARG A 120 -11.91 -16.24 -10.20
C ARG A 120 -12.83 -16.34 -8.99
N ARG A 121 -14.08 -16.76 -9.18
CA ARG A 121 -15.06 -16.97 -8.10
C ARG A 121 -14.56 -18.02 -7.11
N SER A 122 -14.20 -19.20 -7.61
CA SER A 122 -13.73 -20.31 -6.77
C SER A 122 -12.47 -19.94 -5.99
N SER A 123 -11.51 -19.29 -6.65
CA SER A 123 -10.27 -18.86 -6.01
C SER A 123 -10.50 -17.77 -4.94
N LEU A 124 -11.47 -16.87 -5.15
CA LEU A 124 -11.85 -15.88 -4.12
C LEU A 124 -12.54 -16.51 -2.90
N PHE A 125 -13.35 -17.56 -3.10
CA PHE A 125 -13.99 -18.24 -1.97
C PHE A 125 -12.96 -18.98 -1.12
N GLU A 126 -12.02 -19.69 -1.75
CA GLU A 126 -10.89 -20.31 -1.05
C GLU A 126 -10.05 -19.29 -0.28
N LEU A 127 -9.84 -18.10 -0.86
CA LEU A 127 -9.18 -16.98 -0.20
C LEU A 127 -9.94 -16.50 1.04
N TRP A 128 -11.25 -16.31 0.95
CA TRP A 128 -12.07 -15.89 2.09
C TRP A 128 -12.07 -16.92 3.22
N ASP A 129 -12.03 -18.21 2.88
CA ASP A 129 -11.91 -19.29 3.86
C ASP A 129 -10.52 -19.36 4.52
N ALA A 130 -9.49 -18.80 3.89
CA ALA A 130 -8.10 -18.84 4.36
C ALA A 130 -7.64 -17.57 5.11
N LEU A 131 -8.33 -16.45 4.93
CA LEU A 131 -8.00 -15.17 5.55
C LEU A 131 -8.70 -15.02 6.89
N ALA A 132 -7.94 -14.61 7.91
CA ALA A 132 -8.52 -14.25 9.20
C ALA A 132 -9.40 -12.99 9.06
N THR A 133 -10.39 -12.81 9.95
CA THR A 133 -11.28 -11.64 9.93
C THR A 133 -10.53 -10.30 9.84
N GLY A 134 -9.42 -10.15 10.58
CA GLY A 134 -8.59 -8.94 10.54
C GLY A 134 -7.85 -8.72 9.21
N GLU A 135 -7.65 -9.76 8.40
CA GLU A 135 -6.93 -9.69 7.13
C GLU A 135 -7.84 -9.38 5.94
N MET A 136 -9.15 -9.58 6.10
CA MET A 136 -10.15 -9.41 5.05
C MET A 136 -10.19 -7.99 4.49
N LEU A 137 -10.27 -6.97 5.34
CA LEU A 137 -10.32 -5.58 4.90
C LEU A 137 -9.03 -5.16 4.16
N PRO A 138 -7.82 -5.34 4.73
CA PRO A 138 -6.57 -5.04 4.03
C PRO A 138 -6.45 -5.76 2.69
N PHE A 139 -6.80 -7.05 2.62
CA PHE A 139 -6.78 -7.81 1.36
C PHE A 139 -7.70 -7.18 0.30
N HIS A 140 -8.95 -6.85 0.66
CA HIS A 140 -9.87 -6.26 -0.30
C HIS A 140 -9.48 -4.83 -0.70
N LYS A 141 -8.78 -4.08 0.16
CA LYS A 141 -8.20 -2.78 -0.21
C LYS A 141 -7.10 -2.94 -1.27
N LEU A 142 -6.30 -4.00 -1.18
CA LEU A 142 -5.33 -4.35 -2.23
C LEU A 142 -6.04 -4.79 -3.52
N LEU A 143 -7.03 -5.69 -3.41
CA LEU A 143 -7.77 -6.25 -4.54
C LEU A 143 -8.50 -5.18 -5.37
N THR A 144 -9.14 -4.23 -4.69
CA THR A 144 -9.91 -3.13 -5.31
C THR A 144 -9.02 -1.96 -5.75
N GLY A 145 -7.74 -1.95 -5.38
CA GLY A 145 -6.82 -0.83 -5.62
C GLY A 145 -7.20 0.44 -4.85
N GLY A 146 -8.01 0.31 -3.80
CA GLY A 146 -8.47 1.37 -2.90
C GLY A 146 -7.57 1.58 -1.68
N PHE A 147 -6.40 0.95 -1.65
CA PHE A 147 -5.45 1.06 -0.55
C PHE A 147 -4.94 2.49 -0.34
N ARG A 148 -5.27 3.07 0.82
CA ARG A 148 -4.79 4.39 1.27
C ARG A 148 -4.63 4.33 2.79
N MET A 149 -3.44 4.65 3.29
CA MET A 149 -3.10 4.54 4.73
C MET A 149 -2.87 5.88 5.43
N GLY A 150 -3.26 6.99 4.80
CA GLY A 150 -2.97 8.33 5.33
C GLY A 150 -1.46 8.60 5.54
N MET A 151 -0.61 7.88 4.81
CA MET A 151 0.85 8.02 4.86
C MET A 151 1.35 8.56 3.53
N SER A 152 2.12 9.66 3.58
CA SER A 152 2.74 10.24 2.40
C SER A 152 4.02 9.47 2.03
N LYS A 153 4.43 9.58 0.76
CA LYS A 153 5.75 9.10 0.30
C LYS A 153 6.89 9.69 1.15
N GLY A 154 6.76 10.93 1.60
CA GLY A 154 7.73 11.56 2.50
C GLY A 154 7.82 10.88 3.87
N ASN A 155 6.69 10.45 4.45
CA ASN A 155 6.69 9.70 5.72
C ASN A 155 7.28 8.29 5.55
N LEU A 156 7.05 7.65 4.40
CA LEU A 156 7.73 6.40 4.04
C LEU A 156 9.25 6.61 4.00
N CYS A 157 9.75 7.64 3.30
CA CYS A 157 11.18 7.92 3.25
C CYS A 157 11.78 8.19 4.63
N LYS A 158 11.05 8.89 5.52
CA LYS A 158 11.47 9.11 6.91
C LYS A 158 11.55 7.80 7.70
N ALA A 159 10.57 6.90 7.56
CA ALA A 159 10.58 5.61 8.24
C ALA A 159 11.74 4.73 7.75
N LEU A 160 11.91 4.61 6.43
CA LEU A 160 13.01 3.85 5.83
C LEU A 160 14.38 4.46 6.17
N GLY A 161 14.52 5.79 6.19
CA GLY A 161 15.75 6.45 6.62
C GLY A 161 16.11 6.13 8.07
N ARG A 162 15.12 6.12 8.98
CA ARG A 162 15.31 5.66 10.37
C ARG A 162 15.71 4.19 10.46
N PHE A 163 15.10 3.34 9.65
CA PHE A 163 15.39 1.90 9.60
C PHE A 163 16.81 1.63 9.08
N ALA A 164 17.19 2.28 7.98
CA ALA A 164 18.47 2.11 7.28
C ALA A 164 19.62 2.94 7.87
N GLN A 165 19.34 3.86 8.80
CA GLN A 165 20.28 4.89 9.28
C GLN A 165 20.81 5.78 8.14
N GLU A 166 19.91 6.17 7.25
CA GLU A 166 20.20 6.92 6.02
C GLU A 166 19.37 8.21 5.96
N GLU A 167 19.85 9.18 5.19
CA GLU A 167 19.10 10.42 4.94
C GLU A 167 17.82 10.14 4.13
N PRO A 168 16.64 10.67 4.52
CA PRO A 168 15.39 10.45 3.79
C PRO A 168 15.45 10.85 2.31
N ALA A 169 16.31 11.80 1.95
CA ALA A 169 16.54 12.22 0.56
C ALA A 169 17.21 11.11 -0.28
N VAL A 170 18.14 10.35 0.30
CA VAL A 170 18.81 9.22 -0.37
C VAL A 170 17.79 8.11 -0.61
N ILE A 171 16.98 7.77 0.40
CA ILE A 171 15.88 6.82 0.22
C ILE A 171 14.93 7.29 -0.88
N ALA A 172 14.53 8.57 -0.87
CA ALA A 172 13.63 9.13 -1.86
C ALA A 172 14.18 8.97 -3.29
N GLN A 173 15.49 9.11 -3.47
CA GLN A 173 16.18 8.85 -4.75
C GLN A 173 16.16 7.37 -5.13
N ARG A 174 16.38 6.44 -4.18
CA ARG A 174 16.35 4.98 -4.42
C ARG A 174 14.98 4.53 -4.93
N ILE A 175 13.90 5.04 -4.35
CA ILE A 175 12.51 4.76 -4.73
C ILE A 175 11.91 5.80 -5.70
N ALA A 176 12.75 6.56 -6.40
CA ALA A 176 12.34 7.46 -7.47
C ALA A 176 12.16 6.69 -8.79
N GLY A 177 11.33 7.27 -9.67
CA GLY A 177 11.01 6.69 -10.97
C GLY A 177 10.02 5.54 -10.91
N ASP A 178 9.96 4.81 -12.02
CA ASP A 178 9.14 3.61 -12.17
C ASP A 178 9.95 2.40 -11.69
N TRP A 179 9.39 1.64 -10.76
CA TRP A 179 10.00 0.44 -10.19
C TRP A 179 8.91 -0.51 -9.71
N SER A 180 9.23 -1.79 -9.64
CA SER A 180 8.30 -2.86 -9.28
C SER A 180 8.87 -3.76 -8.18
N CYS A 181 8.00 -4.56 -7.57
CA CYS A 181 8.43 -5.57 -6.60
C CYS A 181 9.10 -6.79 -7.28
N ASP A 182 9.22 -6.79 -8.62
CA ASP A 182 9.91 -7.82 -9.40
C ASP A 182 11.36 -7.42 -9.75
N ASP A 183 11.58 -6.12 -10.00
CA ASP A 183 12.89 -5.59 -10.39
C ASP A 183 13.71 -5.02 -9.23
N THR A 184 13.06 -4.72 -8.09
CA THR A 184 13.69 -4.07 -6.94
C THR A 184 13.44 -4.88 -5.67
N THR A 185 14.50 -5.14 -4.91
CA THR A 185 14.41 -5.79 -3.60
C THR A 185 14.34 -4.76 -2.48
N PHE A 186 13.90 -5.19 -1.29
CA PHE A 186 13.87 -4.32 -0.12
C PHE A 186 15.30 -3.91 0.29
N GLU A 187 16.23 -4.85 0.20
CA GLU A 187 17.65 -4.66 0.51
C GLU A 187 18.26 -3.56 -0.37
N GLN A 188 17.95 -3.51 -1.66
CA GLN A 188 18.41 -2.44 -2.56
C GLN A 188 17.92 -1.04 -2.17
N ILE A 189 16.80 -0.94 -1.44
CA ILE A 189 16.26 0.33 -0.95
C ILE A 189 16.98 0.76 0.33
N VAL A 190 17.31 -0.19 1.22
CA VAL A 190 17.81 0.12 2.56
C VAL A 190 19.33 0.00 2.70
N ASP A 191 20.01 -0.78 1.86
CA ASP A 191 21.46 -1.01 1.93
C ASP A 191 22.26 0.09 1.19
N PRO A 192 23.18 0.80 1.88
CA PRO A 192 24.09 1.77 1.27
C PRO A 192 25.01 1.20 0.19
N ALA A 193 25.41 -0.07 0.31
CA ALA A 193 26.46 -0.66 -0.52
C ALA A 193 26.00 -0.95 -1.96
N ASP A 194 24.70 -1.18 -2.16
CA ASP A 194 24.14 -1.60 -3.45
C ASP A 194 23.78 -0.40 -4.36
N SER A 195 23.95 0.83 -3.88
CA SER A 195 23.37 2.01 -4.52
C SER A 195 24.29 2.72 -5.55
N GLY A 196 25.59 2.41 -5.58
CA GLY A 196 26.61 3.30 -6.16
C GLY A 196 26.57 3.54 -7.68
N LYS A 197 26.02 2.62 -8.48
CA LYS A 197 25.98 2.76 -9.96
C LYS A 197 24.59 3.07 -10.53
N GLU A 198 23.54 2.50 -9.95
CA GLU A 198 22.15 2.73 -10.37
C GLU A 198 21.66 4.14 -9.94
N LEU A 199 22.06 4.62 -8.74
CA LEU A 199 21.64 5.93 -8.23
C LEU A 199 22.10 7.09 -9.12
N LEU A 200 23.27 6.97 -9.74
CA LEU A 200 23.81 7.99 -10.65
C LEU A 200 22.90 8.25 -11.86
N ARG A 201 21.99 7.31 -12.17
CA ARG A 201 21.02 7.43 -13.28
C ARG A 201 19.64 7.89 -12.82
N LYS A 202 19.38 7.94 -11.51
CA LYS A 202 18.09 8.39 -10.95
C LYS A 202 18.19 9.85 -10.52
N PRO A 203 17.30 10.73 -11.02
CA PRO A 203 17.34 12.14 -10.64
C PRO A 203 17.03 12.29 -9.16
N TYR A 204 17.74 13.21 -8.51
CA TYR A 204 17.32 13.69 -7.19
C TYR A 204 15.98 14.41 -7.32
N PRO A 205 15.11 14.34 -6.30
CA PRO A 205 13.93 15.19 -6.24
C PRO A 205 14.34 16.66 -6.39
N PHE A 206 13.74 17.36 -7.35
CA PHE A 206 13.99 18.79 -7.54
C PHE A 206 13.39 19.57 -6.37
N CYS A 207 14.18 20.47 -5.77
CA CYS A 207 13.62 21.50 -4.90
C CYS A 207 12.75 22.44 -5.73
N LEU A 208 11.44 22.44 -5.46
CA LEU A 208 10.51 23.37 -6.09
C LEU A 208 10.55 24.71 -5.35
N ALA A 209 10.53 25.81 -6.09
CA ALA A 209 10.40 27.13 -5.51
C ALA A 209 9.06 27.26 -4.78
N SER A 210 9.09 27.76 -3.55
CA SER A 210 7.86 28.11 -2.84
C SER A 210 7.24 29.36 -3.47
N PRO A 211 5.91 29.45 -3.59
CA PRO A 211 5.27 30.67 -4.04
C PRO A 211 5.59 31.81 -3.08
N LEU A 212 5.74 33.01 -3.63
CA LEU A 212 5.89 34.22 -2.81
C LEU A 212 4.62 34.42 -1.98
N GLN A 213 4.77 34.55 -0.67
CA GLN A 213 3.66 34.86 0.24
C GLN A 213 3.30 36.35 0.22
N GLU A 214 4.25 37.18 -0.21
CA GLU A 214 4.14 38.63 -0.28
C GLU A 214 4.34 39.11 -1.73
N GLU A 215 3.98 40.36 -2.01
CA GLU A 215 4.21 40.94 -3.34
C GLU A 215 5.70 41.04 -3.66
N VAL A 216 6.08 40.84 -4.93
CA VAL A 216 7.48 40.91 -5.39
C VAL A 216 8.16 42.23 -4.98
N SER A 217 7.39 43.31 -4.92
CA SER A 217 7.83 44.66 -4.50
C SER A 217 8.37 44.72 -3.08
N THR A 218 8.03 43.76 -2.22
CA THR A 218 8.43 43.70 -0.80
C THR A 218 9.79 43.03 -0.58
N LEU A 219 10.35 42.36 -1.60
CA LEU A 219 11.59 41.57 -1.50
C LEU A 219 12.88 42.40 -1.55
N GLY A 220 12.77 43.73 -1.62
CA GLY A 220 13.92 44.63 -1.71
C GLY A 220 14.61 44.64 -3.09
N SER A 221 15.79 45.26 -3.17
CA SER A 221 16.58 45.29 -4.39
C SER A 221 17.19 43.91 -4.67
N ALA A 222 17.19 43.47 -5.93
CA ALA A 222 17.82 42.22 -6.34
C ALA A 222 19.35 42.22 -6.13
N GLU A 223 19.96 43.40 -6.04
CA GLU A 223 21.40 43.58 -5.76
C GLU A 223 21.77 43.16 -4.33
N ASP A 224 20.80 43.09 -3.41
CA ASP A 224 21.00 42.71 -2.01
C ASP A 224 20.83 41.20 -1.76
N TRP A 225 20.51 40.41 -2.80
CA TRP A 225 20.24 38.98 -2.67
C TRP A 225 21.53 38.15 -2.62
N GLN A 226 21.60 37.16 -1.73
CA GLN A 226 22.74 36.24 -1.65
C GLN A 226 22.68 35.21 -2.79
N VAL A 227 23.81 35.01 -3.49
CA VAL A 227 24.02 33.99 -4.52
C VAL A 227 24.44 32.67 -3.88
#